data_AF-W4QY06-F1
#
_entry.id   AF-W4QY06-F1
#
_cell.length_a   1.000
_cell.length_b   1.000
_cell.length_c   1.000
_cell.angle_alpha   90.00
_cell.angle_beta   90.00
_cell.angle_gamma   90.00
#
_symmetry.space_group_name_H-M   'P 1'
#
loop_
_entity.id
_entity.type
_entity.pdbx_description
1 polymer ?
#
loop_
_entity_poly.entity_id
_entity_poly.type
_entity_poly.pdbx_seq_one_letter_code
_entity_poly.pdbx_strand_id
1 'polypeptide(L)'
;MRKIIVTFLILFIAGCSFYSDQEMETIQQIDRELNLILTSTEFIRSSNPYDYVQGHPDKFDYIVSQKDITLNHFLNKFLSSHSNGLEEYIMATVCVEILGAKNPVTEWSTGREWYEKYSSGNL
;
A
#
# COMPACT_ATOMS: atom_id res chain seq x y z
N MET A 1 -53.80 -9.18 -14.66
CA MET A 1 -52.48 -9.82 -14.55
C MET A 1 -51.40 -8.74 -14.56
N ARG A 2 -51.00 -8.21 -13.40
CA ARG A 2 -49.87 -7.26 -13.29
C ARG A 2 -49.40 -7.15 -11.85
N LYS A 3 -48.68 -8.17 -11.40
CA LYS A 3 -47.81 -8.13 -10.21
C LYS A 3 -46.57 -8.91 -10.63
N ILE A 4 -45.41 -8.57 -10.09
CA ILE A 4 -44.04 -9.05 -10.44
C ILE A 4 -43.29 -8.07 -11.36
N ILE A 5 -42.97 -6.87 -10.87
CA ILE A 5 -41.75 -6.13 -11.24
C ILE A 5 -41.35 -5.23 -10.04
N VAL A 6 -41.05 -5.79 -8.85
CA VAL A 6 -40.43 -5.00 -7.75
C VAL A 6 -39.52 -5.85 -6.84
N THR A 7 -38.82 -6.85 -7.36
CA THR A 7 -37.98 -7.72 -6.51
C THR A 7 -36.50 -7.74 -6.89
N PHE A 8 -36.10 -7.11 -8.01
CA PHE A 8 -34.70 -7.13 -8.46
C PHE A 8 -33.83 -5.98 -7.93
N LEU A 9 -34.37 -5.01 -7.20
CA LEU A 9 -33.63 -3.80 -6.81
C LEU A 9 -32.89 -3.90 -5.45
N ILE A 10 -33.10 -4.96 -4.67
CA ILE A 10 -32.57 -5.07 -3.29
C ILE A 10 -31.19 -5.77 -3.24
N LEU A 11 -30.74 -6.39 -4.34
CA LEU A 11 -29.48 -7.14 -4.39
C LEU A 11 -28.21 -6.26 -4.56
N PHE A 12 -28.34 -4.97 -4.85
CA PHE A 12 -27.17 -4.10 -5.09
C PHE A 12 -26.58 -3.46 -3.83
N ILE A 13 -27.33 -3.36 -2.72
CA ILE A 13 -26.92 -2.53 -1.58
C ILE A 13 -26.03 -3.30 -0.58
N ALA A 14 -26.15 -4.64 -0.52
CA ALA A 14 -25.34 -5.47 0.38
C ALA A 14 -23.89 -5.68 -0.09
N GLY A 15 -23.61 -5.48 -1.39
CA GLY A 15 -22.28 -5.68 -1.96
C GLY A 15 -21.27 -4.59 -1.56
N CYS A 16 -21.73 -3.33 -1.43
CA CYS A 16 -20.83 -2.22 -1.13
C CYS A 16 -20.27 -2.26 0.29
N SER A 17 -21.11 -2.61 1.29
CA SER A 17 -20.67 -2.69 2.69
C SER A 17 -19.69 -3.85 2.93
N PHE A 18 -19.93 -5.00 2.28
CA PHE A 18 -19.03 -6.15 2.39
C PHE A 18 -17.67 -5.87 1.74
N TYR A 19 -17.65 -5.18 0.59
CA TYR A 19 -16.41 -4.80 -0.08
C TYR A 19 -15.56 -3.84 0.77
N SER A 20 -16.17 -2.82 1.39
CA SER A 20 -15.42 -1.88 2.25
C SER A 20 -14.86 -2.56 3.50
N ASP A 21 -15.57 -3.54 4.07
CA ASP A 21 -15.10 -4.28 5.24
C ASP A 21 -13.88 -5.15 4.88
N GLN A 22 -13.92 -5.82 3.73
CA GLN A 22 -12.82 -6.64 3.23
C GLN A 22 -11.58 -5.79 2.88
N GLU A 23 -11.77 -4.63 2.25
CA GLU A 23 -10.67 -3.70 1.95
C GLU A 23 -10.02 -3.20 3.24
N MET A 24 -10.81 -2.86 4.26
CA MET A 24 -10.31 -2.45 5.58
C MET A 24 -9.50 -3.55 6.27
N GLU A 25 -9.98 -4.80 6.25
CA GLU A 25 -9.22 -5.94 6.79
C GLU A 25 -7.88 -6.13 6.07
N THR A 26 -7.89 -5.97 4.74
CA THR A 26 -6.68 -6.05 3.91
C THR A 26 -5.69 -4.93 4.26
N ILE A 27 -6.16 -3.69 4.41
CA ILE A 27 -5.35 -2.55 4.85
C ILE A 27 -4.72 -2.81 6.21
N GLN A 28 -5.49 -3.34 7.17
CA GLN A 28 -4.95 -3.70 8.48
C GLN A 28 -3.86 -4.77 8.40
N GLN A 29 -4.01 -5.76 7.52
CA GLN A 29 -2.98 -6.79 7.34
C GLN A 29 -1.74 -6.21 6.65
N ILE A 30 -1.89 -5.31 5.69
CA ILE A 30 -0.77 -4.56 5.07
C ILE A 30 0.02 -3.82 6.15
N ASP A 31 -0.64 -3.07 7.03
CA ASP A 31 0.03 -2.33 8.11
C ASP A 31 0.73 -3.27 9.11
N ARG A 32 0.13 -4.43 9.41
CA ARG A 32 0.76 -5.45 10.26
C ARG A 32 2.03 -6.01 9.63
N GLU A 33 2.00 -6.39 8.36
CA GLU A 33 3.19 -6.91 7.68
C GLU A 33 4.27 -5.84 7.54
N LEU A 34 3.90 -4.59 7.21
CA LEU A 34 4.84 -3.47 7.18
C LEU A 34 5.51 -3.29 8.54
N ASN A 35 4.74 -3.31 9.63
CA ASN A 35 5.28 -3.18 10.97
C ASN A 35 6.24 -4.33 11.35
N LEU A 36 5.97 -5.54 10.90
CA LEU A 36 6.88 -6.68 11.10
C LEU A 36 8.21 -6.49 10.37
N ILE A 37 8.20 -5.87 9.19
CA ILE A 37 9.45 -5.46 8.51
C ILE A 37 10.17 -4.40 9.36
N LEU A 38 9.46 -3.34 9.79
CA LEU A 38 10.04 -2.19 10.50
C LEU A 38 10.64 -2.55 11.87
N THR A 39 10.03 -3.49 12.57
CA THR A 39 10.40 -3.86 13.95
C THR A 39 11.38 -5.02 14.04
N SER A 40 11.91 -5.46 12.90
CA SER A 40 12.89 -6.55 12.87
C SER A 40 14.16 -6.22 13.64
N THR A 41 14.49 -7.09 14.60
CA THR A 41 15.68 -6.95 15.43
C THR A 41 16.95 -7.41 14.73
N GLU A 42 16.84 -8.20 13.66
CA GLU A 42 17.96 -8.72 12.88
C GLU A 42 18.74 -7.59 12.18
N PHE A 43 18.03 -6.59 11.68
CA PHE A 43 18.60 -5.49 10.91
C PHE A 43 18.74 -4.18 11.69
N ILE A 44 18.50 -4.20 13.00
CA ILE A 44 18.50 -2.99 13.86
C ILE A 44 19.81 -2.18 13.82
N ARG A 45 20.92 -2.82 13.43
CA ARG A 45 22.23 -2.18 13.29
C ARG A 45 22.57 -1.81 11.85
N SER A 46 21.72 -2.15 10.88
CA SER A 46 21.92 -1.79 9.49
C SER A 46 21.55 -0.33 9.28
N SER A 47 22.43 0.40 8.60
CA SER A 47 22.13 1.72 8.07
C SER A 47 21.54 1.67 6.66
N ASN A 48 21.41 0.48 6.07
CA ASN A 48 20.83 0.28 4.75
C ASN A 48 19.36 -0.16 4.89
N PRO A 49 18.38 0.71 4.57
CA PRO A 49 16.96 0.36 4.70
C PRO A 49 16.54 -0.81 3.80
N TYR A 50 17.31 -1.08 2.74
CA TYR A 50 17.06 -2.22 1.87
C TYR A 50 17.31 -3.58 2.55
N ASP A 51 18.15 -3.64 3.58
CA ASP A 51 18.39 -4.89 4.32
C ASP A 51 17.11 -5.36 5.03
N TYR A 52 16.31 -4.43 5.54
CA TYR A 52 15.01 -4.74 6.14
C TYR A 52 14.03 -5.36 5.13
N VAL A 53 14.05 -4.90 3.88
CA VAL A 53 13.25 -5.47 2.79
C VAL A 53 13.72 -6.88 2.46
N GLN A 54 15.03 -7.07 2.25
CA GLN A 54 15.59 -8.38 1.91
C GLN A 54 15.45 -9.42 3.02
N GLY A 55 15.40 -8.98 4.27
CA GLY A 55 15.21 -9.86 5.43
C GLY A 55 13.79 -10.40 5.61
N HIS A 56 12.80 -9.83 4.91
CA HIS A 56 11.39 -10.19 5.07
C HIS A 56 10.67 -10.33 3.72
N PRO A 57 11.18 -11.17 2.80
CA PRO A 57 10.64 -11.26 1.45
C PRO A 57 9.18 -11.71 1.44
N ASP A 58 8.76 -12.60 2.34
CA ASP A 58 7.37 -13.06 2.47
C ASP A 58 6.39 -11.92 2.80
N LYS A 59 6.82 -11.02 3.69
CA LYS A 59 6.03 -9.86 4.13
C LYS A 59 5.94 -8.81 3.05
N PHE A 60 7.09 -8.54 2.43
CA PHE A 60 7.18 -7.60 1.32
C PHE A 60 6.33 -8.07 0.14
N ASP A 61 6.45 -9.34 -0.24
CA ASP A 61 5.67 -9.94 -1.33
C ASP A 61 4.16 -9.91 -1.03
N TYR A 62 3.76 -10.20 0.22
CA TYR A 62 2.37 -10.07 0.62
C TYR A 62 1.85 -8.64 0.39
N ILE A 63 2.58 -7.63 0.85
CA ILE A 63 2.18 -6.22 0.71
C ILE A 63 2.09 -5.83 -0.78
N VAL A 64 3.08 -6.20 -1.59
CA VAL A 64 3.10 -5.94 -3.05
C VAL A 64 1.96 -6.66 -3.77
N SER A 65 1.56 -7.85 -3.31
CA SER A 65 0.52 -8.65 -3.94
C SER A 65 -0.88 -8.05 -3.84
N GLN A 66 -1.14 -7.13 -2.91
CA GLN A 66 -2.44 -6.45 -2.78
C GLN A 66 -2.63 -5.27 -3.77
N LYS A 67 -1.61 -4.95 -4.58
CA LYS A 67 -1.70 -4.00 -5.72
C LYS A 67 -2.31 -2.64 -5.34
N ASP A 68 -3.43 -2.28 -5.96
CA ASP A 68 -4.03 -0.95 -5.87
C ASP A 68 -4.46 -0.60 -4.44
N ILE A 69 -4.85 -1.58 -3.63
CA ILE A 69 -5.17 -1.36 -2.21
C ILE A 69 -3.94 -0.82 -1.47
N THR A 70 -2.80 -1.50 -1.63
CA THR A 70 -1.52 -1.06 -1.03
C THR A 70 -1.08 0.29 -1.59
N LEU A 71 -1.12 0.48 -2.91
CA LEU A 71 -0.68 1.73 -3.55
C LEU A 71 -1.50 2.92 -3.03
N ASN A 72 -2.82 2.82 -3.02
CA ASN A 72 -3.70 3.89 -2.54
C ASN A 72 -3.49 4.13 -1.03
N HIS A 73 -3.39 3.07 -0.23
CA HIS A 73 -3.13 3.18 1.21
C HIS A 73 -1.81 3.91 1.50
N PHE A 74 -0.71 3.52 0.84
CA PHE A 74 0.60 4.13 1.07
C PHE A 74 0.67 5.57 0.56
N LEU A 75 0.06 5.89 -0.59
CA LEU A 75 -0.05 7.27 -1.05
C LEU A 75 -0.83 8.15 -0.05
N ASN A 76 -1.89 7.62 0.56
CA ASN A 76 -2.62 8.31 1.63
C ASN A 76 -1.76 8.47 2.91
N LYS A 77 -0.98 7.46 3.29
CA LYS A 77 -0.03 7.60 4.42
C LYS A 77 1.02 8.67 4.14
N PHE A 78 1.57 8.72 2.93
CA PHE A 78 2.47 9.80 2.49
C PHE A 78 1.80 11.17 2.54
N LEU A 79 0.52 11.31 2.15
CA LEU A 79 -0.23 12.57 2.27
C LEU A 79 -0.40 13.02 3.72
N SER A 80 -0.62 12.06 4.63
CA SER A 80 -0.93 12.34 6.03
C SER A 80 0.29 12.69 6.90
N SER A 81 1.51 12.56 6.37
CA SER A 81 2.77 12.70 7.11
C SER A 81 3.84 13.39 6.28
N HIS A 82 4.77 14.10 6.93
CA HIS A 82 5.98 14.65 6.29
C HIS A 82 7.27 13.93 6.73
N SER A 83 7.15 12.78 7.39
CA SER A 83 8.29 11.93 7.74
C SER A 83 9.03 11.41 6.50
N ASN A 84 10.28 10.99 6.68
CA ASN A 84 11.17 10.49 5.63
C ASN A 84 12.06 9.31 6.07
N GLY A 85 11.62 8.55 7.07
CA GLY A 85 12.39 7.49 7.71
C GLY A 85 12.31 6.15 6.98
N LEU A 86 12.63 5.08 7.74
CA LEU A 86 12.61 3.70 7.25
C LEU A 86 11.23 3.28 6.72
N GLU A 87 10.16 3.69 7.40
CA GLU A 87 8.78 3.42 6.96
C GLU A 87 8.51 4.00 5.58
N GLU A 88 8.81 5.29 5.37
CA GLU A 88 8.64 5.91 4.05
C GLU A 88 9.49 5.25 2.98
N TYR A 89 10.73 4.90 3.28
CA TYR A 89 11.60 4.21 2.33
C TYR A 89 11.00 2.87 1.88
N ILE A 90 10.52 2.06 2.82
CA ILE A 90 9.91 0.76 2.51
C ILE A 90 8.60 0.97 1.74
N MET A 91 7.75 1.92 2.15
CA MET A 91 6.52 2.25 1.41
C MET A 91 6.81 2.64 -0.03
N ALA A 92 7.81 3.50 -0.28
CA ALA A 92 8.19 3.88 -1.64
C ALA A 92 8.72 2.68 -2.45
N THR A 93 9.54 1.82 -1.83
CA THR A 93 10.06 0.60 -2.47
C THR A 93 8.91 -0.32 -2.91
N VAL A 94 7.91 -0.52 -2.06
CA VAL A 94 6.70 -1.28 -2.39
C VAL A 94 5.93 -0.64 -3.54
N CYS A 95 5.72 0.67 -3.51
CA CYS A 95 5.00 1.36 -4.58
C CYS A 95 5.73 1.25 -5.93
N VAL A 96 7.06 1.36 -5.94
CA VAL A 96 7.90 1.14 -7.13
C VAL A 96 7.67 -0.26 -7.69
N GLU A 97 7.68 -1.29 -6.84
CA GLU A 97 7.44 -2.68 -7.25
C GLU A 97 6.03 -2.88 -7.82
N ILE A 98 5.01 -2.29 -7.20
CA ILE A 98 3.62 -2.37 -7.67
C ILE A 98 3.46 -1.70 -9.05
N LEU A 99 4.06 -0.52 -9.23
CA LEU A 99 3.96 0.27 -10.46
C LEU A 99 4.78 -0.36 -11.60
N GLY A 100 5.92 -1.00 -11.28
CA GLY A 100 6.82 -1.61 -12.25
C GLY A 100 7.21 -0.63 -13.37
N ALA A 101 7.02 -1.03 -14.62
CA ALA A 101 7.32 -0.19 -15.79
C ALA A 101 6.51 1.12 -15.87
N LYS A 102 5.43 1.25 -15.10
CA LYS A 102 4.62 2.48 -15.03
C LYS A 102 5.14 3.49 -14.01
N ASN A 103 6.13 3.14 -13.20
CA ASN A 103 6.73 4.07 -12.24
C ASN A 103 7.47 5.20 -13.00
N PRO A 104 7.05 6.48 -12.86
CA PRO A 104 7.70 7.58 -13.55
C PRO A 104 8.98 8.08 -12.84
N VAL A 105 9.23 7.63 -11.60
CA VAL A 105 10.33 8.12 -10.76
C VAL A 105 11.50 7.13 -10.78
N THR A 106 12.56 7.45 -11.53
CA THR A 106 13.74 6.58 -11.69
C THR A 106 14.84 6.84 -10.66
N GLU A 107 14.87 8.03 -10.06
CA GLU A 107 15.92 8.43 -9.12
C GLU A 107 15.30 9.06 -7.87
N TRP A 108 15.63 8.49 -6.71
CA TRP A 108 15.20 8.96 -5.40
C TRP A 108 16.11 8.37 -4.32
N SER A 109 16.35 9.12 -3.25
CA SER A 109 17.21 8.72 -2.12
C SER A 109 16.41 8.44 -0.85
N THR A 110 15.19 8.99 -0.75
CA THR A 110 14.27 8.77 0.38
C THR A 110 12.88 8.45 -0.14
N GLY A 111 12.08 7.74 0.66
CA GLY A 111 10.70 7.46 0.27
C GLY A 111 9.85 8.72 0.13
N ARG A 112 10.16 9.76 0.92
CA ARG A 112 9.54 11.08 0.79
C ARG A 112 9.81 11.72 -0.57
N GLU A 113 11.07 11.73 -0.98
CA GLU A 113 11.48 12.26 -2.28
C GLU A 113 10.81 11.50 -3.43
N TRP A 114 10.73 10.16 -3.33
CA TRP A 114 9.99 9.36 -4.31
C TRP A 114 8.54 9.82 -4.42
N TYR A 115 7.86 9.98 -3.29
CA TYR A 115 6.46 10.40 -3.25
C TYR A 115 6.24 11.81 -3.83
N GLU A 116 7.12 12.76 -3.52
CA GLU A 116 7.04 14.14 -4.04
C GLU A 116 7.23 14.18 -5.56
N LYS A 117 8.18 13.40 -6.09
CA LYS A 117 8.38 13.24 -7.54
C LYS A 117 7.19 12.53 -8.20
N TYR A 118 6.66 11.49 -7.56
CA TYR A 118 5.52 10.74 -8.08
C TYR A 118 4.25 11.60 -8.12
N SER A 119 3.96 12.36 -7.06
CA SER A 119 2.77 13.21 -6.97
C SER A 119 2.83 14.42 -7.90
N SER A 120 4.01 15.03 -8.09
CA SER A 120 4.18 16.16 -9.02
C SER A 120 4.06 15.76 -10.50
N GLY A 121 4.40 14.53 -10.88
CA GLY A 121 4.25 14.02 -12.24
C GLY A 121 2.86 13.48 -12.59
N ASN A 122 1.97 13.34 -11.61
CA ASN A 122 0.60 12.82 -11.77
C ASN A 122 -0.49 13.90 -11.54
N LEU A 123 -0.11 15.19 -11.55
CA LEU A 123 -1.01 16.35 -11.58
C LEU A 123 -1.30 16.81 -13.01
#